data_AF-A0A0D2ABB1-F1
#
_entry.id   AF-A0A0D2ABB1-F1
#
_cell.length_a   1.000
_cell.length_b   1.000
_cell.length_c   1.000
_cell.angle_alpha   90.00
_cell.angle_beta   90.00
_cell.angle_gamma   90.00
#
_symmetry.space_group_name_H-M   'P 1'
#
loop_
_entity.id
_entity.type
_entity.pdbx_description
1 polymer ?
#
loop_
_entity_poly.entity_id
_entity_poly.type
_entity_poly.pdbx_seq_one_letter_code
_entity_poly.pdbx_strand_id
1 'polypeptide(L)'
;MMAASTPPATIPSTLFDVYRQYKTSTEVVLKWLGDNDAITSRSGVTVNRLQSAAESVYANTIQVPEAIYRAFRESVAKRRKVTNWFMSAELSAGGEMSQTTLNHIRFTEKLEKAFLTLFPNGKGVWSRRPLGKGENEAAANESRSRFERLSDRVLDPIQAPNIEEDEQAEEDEEDVEGALGPPPPASAMEALAISETSTLGDDPLTSLIRIHLLLRELDSICEKVKIYSEQTSDGTLPLPFAAWLTNAAYEAAKRLCAELIDIDKDAQEHQDVYIGVVNRFDIVFTSFSPVSKFNDFTQGRGMTFPWIAIAHFKLEWKGEQPPPAKSDWQDPLKCISSTYKEEDGVSFSKDLDAYKFILTSIGQLLRKENYESPESGFTPSDMNPLLSDISAFLESPSENPNLSLVFGLHLLLEAYRSFIWNTNAATKINCRLQALRFAKDMKEMVQKALPQSGDPMVRKILVVDASYLDEYLAENRFDLYYQSPWTAGFHMCEILHYSIDAGLRLFNSGGRVGAVLHIYNALRQLKFIAAIPLLDDLCEVFRREIFLGSLPTENFSSHFRRFLGGTVQSEASQTLTKILLDLVVPCILREVDDDVLIALVLRGATG
;
A
#
# COMPACT_ATOMS: atom_id res chain seq x y z
N MET A 1 -30.23 35.28 21.52
CA MET A 1 -29.47 35.61 20.30
C MET A 1 -28.31 34.63 20.24
N MET A 2 -28.37 33.63 19.37
CA MET A 2 -27.21 32.75 19.13
C MET A 2 -26.16 33.58 18.36
N ALA A 3 -24.93 33.64 18.86
CA ALA A 3 -23.84 34.27 18.14
C ALA A 3 -23.66 33.54 16.80
N ALA A 4 -23.61 34.28 15.70
CA ALA A 4 -23.30 33.70 14.39
C ALA A 4 -21.89 33.07 14.47
N SER A 5 -21.79 31.76 14.25
CA SER A 5 -20.49 31.09 14.23
C SER A 5 -19.68 31.62 13.05
N THR A 6 -18.47 32.10 13.32
CA THR A 6 -17.50 32.49 12.30
C THR A 6 -17.27 31.31 11.36
N PRO A 7 -17.27 31.50 10.03
CA PRO A 7 -17.07 30.40 9.09
C PRO A 7 -15.65 29.80 9.20
N PRO A 8 -15.49 28.50 8.90
CA PRO A 8 -14.21 27.79 8.97
C PRO A 8 -13.06 28.40 8.17
N ALA A 9 -11.87 28.45 8.79
CA ALA A 9 -10.64 28.83 8.11
C ALA A 9 -10.20 27.70 7.17
N THR A 10 -10.59 27.82 5.91
CA THR A 10 -10.27 26.84 4.88
C THR A 10 -8.80 26.97 4.45
N ILE A 11 -8.01 25.89 4.54
CA ILE A 11 -6.65 25.86 3.99
C ILE A 11 -6.75 25.81 2.45
N PRO A 12 -6.24 26.82 1.72
CA PRO A 12 -6.23 26.79 0.26
C PRO A 12 -5.32 25.67 -0.26
N SER A 13 -5.69 25.03 -1.38
CA SER A 13 -4.83 24.04 -2.06
C SER A 13 -3.43 24.53 -2.36
N THR A 14 -3.36 25.78 -2.81
CA THR A 14 -2.12 26.48 -3.05
C THR A 14 -1.23 26.54 -1.82
N LEU A 15 -1.79 26.56 -0.61
CA LEU A 15 -1.00 26.60 0.63
C LEU A 15 -0.37 25.24 0.95
N PHE A 16 -1.05 24.14 0.65
CA PHE A 16 -0.49 22.80 0.82
C PHE A 16 0.68 22.55 -0.14
N ASP A 17 0.56 22.99 -1.40
CA ASP A 17 1.66 22.92 -2.35
C ASP A 17 2.85 23.78 -1.91
N VAL A 18 2.58 25.00 -1.42
CA VAL A 18 3.58 25.88 -0.82
C VAL A 18 4.24 25.19 0.38
N TYR A 19 3.47 24.50 1.22
CA TYR A 19 3.96 23.73 2.35
C TYR A 19 4.94 22.63 1.91
N ARG A 20 4.51 21.78 0.97
CA ARG A 20 5.34 20.69 0.44
C ARG A 20 6.62 21.23 -0.19
N GLN A 21 6.52 22.30 -0.97
CA GLN A 21 7.65 22.91 -1.66
C GLN A 21 8.67 23.51 -0.68
N TYR A 22 8.24 24.20 0.39
CA TYR A 22 9.19 24.71 1.38
C TYR A 22 9.87 23.57 2.14
N LYS A 23 9.17 22.45 2.40
CA LYS A 23 9.76 21.29 3.08
C LYS A 23 10.85 20.66 2.23
N THR A 24 10.56 20.34 0.97
CA THR A 24 11.55 19.84 0.02
C THR A 24 12.74 20.80 -0.10
N SER A 25 12.48 22.09 -0.20
CA SER A 25 13.54 23.10 -0.29
C SER A 25 14.37 23.20 1.00
N THR A 26 13.74 23.10 2.17
CA THR A 26 14.46 23.07 3.46
C THR A 26 15.34 21.84 3.57
N GLU A 27 14.84 20.68 3.15
CA GLU A 27 15.57 19.42 3.22
C GLU A 27 16.82 19.43 2.32
N VAL A 28 16.70 19.95 1.10
CA VAL A 28 17.86 20.16 0.20
C VAL A 28 18.93 21.02 0.87
N VAL A 29 18.53 22.09 1.56
CA VAL A 29 19.45 22.98 2.29
C VAL A 29 20.09 22.26 3.48
N LEU A 30 19.31 21.56 4.29
CA LEU A 30 19.80 20.85 5.47
C LEU A 30 20.77 19.73 5.10
N LYS A 31 20.45 18.98 4.04
CA LYS A 31 21.32 17.93 3.51
C LYS A 31 22.65 18.50 3.05
N TRP A 32 22.63 19.58 2.26
CA TRP A 32 23.84 20.23 1.81
C TRP A 32 24.69 20.78 2.96
N LEU A 33 24.06 21.38 3.98
CA LEU A 33 24.78 21.81 5.19
C LEU A 33 25.38 20.61 5.95
N GLY A 34 24.69 19.47 5.98
CA GLY A 34 25.20 18.22 6.54
C GLY A 34 26.41 17.68 5.80
N ASP A 35 26.36 17.63 4.46
CA ASP A 35 27.42 17.12 3.59
C ASP A 35 28.72 17.95 3.66
N ASN A 36 28.64 19.20 4.11
CA ASN A 36 29.80 20.09 4.28
C ASN A 36 30.31 20.11 5.73
N ASP A 37 30.11 19.02 6.48
CA ASP A 37 30.50 18.81 7.88
C ASP A 37 30.01 19.90 8.86
N ALA A 38 29.03 20.71 8.44
CA ALA A 38 28.50 21.78 9.25
C ALA A 38 27.46 21.26 10.26
N ILE A 39 26.90 20.07 10.00
CA ILE A 39 25.91 19.38 10.84
C ILE A 39 26.24 17.88 10.86
N THR A 40 26.72 17.35 11.98
CA THR A 40 26.90 15.90 12.13
C THR A 40 25.54 15.19 12.13
N SER A 41 25.32 14.34 11.12
CA SER A 41 24.01 13.83 10.66
C SER A 41 23.20 12.97 11.63
N ARG A 42 23.66 12.75 12.88
CA ARG A 42 23.04 11.79 13.81
C ARG A 42 22.15 12.39 14.89
N SER A 43 22.17 13.70 15.08
CA SER A 43 21.27 14.36 16.04
C SER A 43 20.54 15.47 15.32
N GLY A 44 19.21 15.38 15.30
CA GLY A 44 18.30 16.28 14.57
C GLY A 44 18.76 17.74 14.60
N VAL A 45 18.63 18.41 13.45
CA VAL A 45 19.13 19.78 13.28
C VAL A 45 18.33 20.73 14.16
N THR A 46 18.87 21.09 15.31
CA THR A 46 18.28 22.15 16.13
C THR A 46 18.47 23.50 15.44
N VAL A 47 17.54 24.42 15.67
CA VAL A 47 17.55 25.75 15.03
C VAL A 47 18.85 26.52 15.31
N ASN A 48 19.51 26.27 16.44
CA ASN A 48 20.81 26.88 16.77
C ASN A 48 21.94 26.29 15.92
N ARG A 49 21.90 24.98 15.63
CA ARG A 49 22.93 24.33 14.81
C ARG A 49 22.88 24.79 13.36
N LEU A 50 21.69 25.11 12.84
CA LEU A 50 21.53 25.64 11.50
C LEU A 50 22.34 26.95 11.31
N GLN A 51 22.23 27.87 12.26
CA GLN A 51 22.96 29.14 12.21
C GLN A 51 24.47 28.91 12.32
N SER A 52 24.91 28.10 13.28
CA SER A 52 26.34 27.76 13.43
C SER A 52 26.91 27.03 12.21
N ALA A 53 26.09 26.21 11.55
CA ALA A 53 26.46 25.53 10.32
C ALA A 53 26.68 26.53 9.17
N ALA A 54 25.75 27.47 8.99
CA ALA A 54 25.89 28.54 8.01
C ALA A 54 27.13 29.41 8.28
N GLU A 55 27.38 29.76 9.54
CA GLU A 55 28.59 30.50 9.96
C GLU A 55 29.87 29.72 9.66
N SER A 56 29.89 28.41 9.92
CA SER A 56 31.02 27.53 9.63
C SER A 56 31.31 27.45 8.13
N VAL A 57 30.29 27.23 7.30
CA VAL A 57 30.40 27.20 5.84
C VAL A 57 30.94 28.53 5.30
N TYR A 58 30.43 29.65 5.82
CA TYR A 58 30.89 30.99 5.44
C TYR A 58 32.35 31.22 5.87
N ALA A 59 32.72 30.88 7.11
CA ALA A 59 34.09 31.01 7.62
C ALA A 59 35.10 30.15 6.86
N ASN A 60 34.68 28.96 6.42
CA ASN A 60 35.50 28.06 5.60
C ASN A 60 35.51 28.43 4.11
N THR A 61 34.87 29.53 3.71
CA THR A 61 34.81 30.02 2.32
C THR A 61 34.29 28.97 1.33
N ILE A 62 33.39 28.09 1.78
CA ILE A 62 32.81 27.04 0.95
C ILE A 62 31.87 27.70 -0.07
N GLN A 63 32.09 27.41 -1.35
CA GLN A 63 31.26 27.94 -2.42
C GLN A 63 29.87 27.27 -2.40
N VAL A 64 28.82 28.08 -2.21
CA VAL A 64 27.44 27.58 -2.19
C VAL A 64 26.92 27.39 -3.62
N PRO A 65 26.43 26.20 -4.02
CA PRO A 65 25.84 26.00 -5.33
C PRO A 65 24.57 26.83 -5.57
N GLU A 66 24.32 27.21 -6.82
CA GLU A 66 23.11 27.97 -7.23
C GLU A 66 21.81 27.30 -6.82
N ALA A 67 21.74 25.98 -6.99
CA ALA A 67 20.57 25.20 -6.59
C ALA A 67 20.28 25.34 -5.09
N ILE A 68 21.32 25.43 -4.26
CA ILE A 68 21.18 25.58 -2.81
C ILE A 68 20.68 26.98 -2.47
N TYR A 69 21.23 28.04 -3.09
CA TYR A 69 20.73 29.39 -2.89
C TYR A 69 19.24 29.51 -3.25
N ARG A 70 18.82 28.94 -4.39
CA ARG A 70 17.41 28.93 -4.81
C ARG A 70 16.54 28.20 -3.80
N ALA A 71 16.92 26.98 -3.40
CA ALA A 71 16.20 26.20 -2.40
C ALA A 71 16.13 26.95 -1.06
N PHE A 72 17.21 27.62 -0.64
CA PHE A 72 17.24 28.38 0.60
C PHE A 72 16.29 29.58 0.56
N ARG A 73 16.35 30.38 -0.51
CA ARG A 73 15.46 31.53 -0.70
C ARG A 73 14.00 31.09 -0.79
N GLU A 74 13.73 30.04 -1.56
CA GLU A 74 12.41 29.46 -1.74
C GLU A 74 11.83 28.94 -0.42
N SER A 75 12.66 28.25 0.39
CA SER A 75 12.27 27.76 1.71
C SER A 75 11.85 28.90 2.64
N VAL A 76 12.64 29.98 2.74
CA VAL A 76 12.32 31.14 3.58
C VAL A 76 11.02 31.82 3.11
N ALA A 77 10.91 32.11 1.80
CA ALA A 77 9.75 32.79 1.24
C ALA A 77 8.44 31.99 1.46
N LYS A 78 8.47 30.68 1.17
CA LYS A 78 7.29 29.83 1.30
C LYS A 78 6.94 29.55 2.77
N ARG A 79 7.92 29.41 3.66
CA ARG A 79 7.67 29.33 5.12
C ARG A 79 7.02 30.58 5.66
N ARG A 80 7.43 31.78 5.23
CA ARG A 80 6.76 33.03 5.59
C ARG A 80 5.31 33.04 5.12
N LYS A 81 5.05 32.63 3.87
CA LYS A 81 3.69 32.53 3.35
C LYS A 81 2.79 31.62 4.19
N VAL A 82 3.31 30.46 4.61
CA VAL A 82 2.60 29.53 5.50
C VAL A 82 2.41 30.13 6.89
N THR A 83 3.45 30.73 7.47
CA THR A 83 3.40 31.39 8.78
C THR A 83 2.35 32.48 8.83
N ASN A 84 2.35 33.37 7.83
CA ASN A 84 1.41 34.47 7.73
C ASN A 84 -0.02 33.96 7.64
N TRP A 85 -0.26 32.88 6.88
CA TRP A 85 -1.59 32.28 6.80
C TRP A 85 -2.07 31.77 8.16
N PHE A 86 -1.23 31.02 8.90
CA PHE A 86 -1.59 30.54 10.24
C PHE A 86 -1.81 31.68 11.23
N MET A 87 -0.95 32.71 11.22
CA MET A 87 -1.14 33.90 12.05
C MET A 87 -2.49 34.58 11.75
N SER A 88 -2.83 34.76 10.46
CA SER A 88 -4.10 35.33 10.06
C SER A 88 -5.29 34.48 10.49
N ALA A 89 -5.19 33.14 10.39
CA ALA A 89 -6.24 32.22 10.81
C ALA A 89 -6.46 32.26 12.34
N GLU A 90 -5.39 32.23 13.14
CA GLU A 90 -5.45 32.28 14.60
C GLU A 90 -6.03 33.61 15.12
N LEU A 91 -5.60 34.73 14.52
CA LEU A 91 -6.12 36.06 14.86
C LEU A 91 -7.59 36.21 14.47
N SER A 92 -8.00 35.65 13.33
CA SER A 92 -9.40 35.68 12.87
C SER A 92 -10.32 34.85 13.77
N ALA A 93 -9.80 33.78 14.37
CA ALA A 93 -10.51 32.97 15.36
C ALA A 93 -10.60 33.63 16.75
N GLY A 94 -10.01 34.82 16.95
CA GLY A 94 -10.00 35.53 18.23
C GLY A 94 -9.09 34.89 19.29
N GLY A 95 -8.18 34.00 18.89
CA GLY A 95 -7.22 33.35 19.80
C GLY A 95 -5.89 34.09 19.89
N GLU A 96 -5.15 33.87 20.98
CA GLU A 96 -3.71 34.18 21.04
C GLU A 96 -2.93 33.22 20.12
N MET A 97 -1.82 33.69 19.54
CA MET A 97 -0.96 32.86 18.68
C MET A 97 -0.53 31.60 19.43
N SER A 98 -0.66 30.44 18.79
CA SER A 98 -0.25 29.19 19.43
C SER A 98 1.27 29.14 19.60
N GLN A 99 1.73 28.40 20.61
CA GLN A 99 3.15 28.13 20.80
C GLN A 99 3.79 27.49 19.55
N THR A 100 3.01 26.71 18.79
CA THR A 100 3.38 26.13 17.50
C THR A 100 3.68 27.21 16.47
N THR A 101 2.79 28.17 16.28
CA THR A 101 2.99 29.31 15.36
C THR A 101 4.22 30.11 15.75
N LEU A 102 4.39 30.41 17.05
CA LEU A 102 5.57 31.11 17.57
C LEU A 102 6.87 30.35 17.32
N ASN A 103 6.87 29.02 17.47
CA ASN A 103 8.03 28.19 17.17
C ASN A 103 8.35 28.20 15.67
N HIS A 104 7.33 28.13 14.80
CA HIS A 104 7.50 28.20 13.35
C HIS A 104 8.03 29.57 12.89
N ILE A 105 7.56 30.68 13.50
CA ILE A 105 8.10 32.04 13.30
C ILE A 105 9.59 32.06 13.65
N ARG A 106 9.95 31.66 14.88
CA ARG A 106 11.34 31.65 15.35
C ARG A 106 12.24 30.79 14.48
N PHE A 107 11.73 29.66 13.99
CA PHE A 107 12.47 28.81 13.07
C PHE A 107 12.73 29.54 11.75
N THR A 108 11.71 30.15 11.17
CA THR A 108 11.79 30.87 9.89
C THR A 108 12.75 32.06 9.98
N GLU A 109 12.73 32.81 11.09
CA GLU A 109 13.67 33.90 11.35
C GLU A 109 15.12 33.41 11.43
N LYS A 110 15.39 32.28 12.08
CA LYS A 110 16.75 31.73 12.13
C LYS A 110 17.20 31.16 10.80
N LEU A 111 16.30 30.54 10.04
CA LEU A 111 16.58 30.11 8.67
C LEU A 111 16.95 31.32 7.80
N GLU A 112 16.22 32.42 7.89
CA GLU A 112 16.55 33.65 7.21
C GLU A 112 17.88 34.25 7.67
N LYS A 113 18.17 34.25 8.97
CA LYS A 113 19.46 34.70 9.48
C LYS A 113 20.61 33.87 8.91
N ALA A 114 20.45 32.56 8.84
CA ALA A 114 21.43 31.65 8.23
C ALA A 114 21.61 31.94 6.73
N PHE A 115 20.51 32.24 6.02
CA PHE A 115 20.55 32.69 4.64
C PHE A 115 21.37 33.98 4.49
N LEU A 116 21.09 35.00 5.30
CA LEU A 116 21.83 36.27 5.26
C LEU A 116 23.30 36.10 5.62
N THR A 117 23.65 35.15 6.50
CA THR A 117 25.04 34.80 6.80
C THR A 117 25.77 34.22 5.59
N LEU A 118 25.13 33.31 4.84
CA LEU A 118 25.73 32.72 3.64
C LEU A 118 25.75 33.70 2.46
N PHE A 119 24.84 34.65 2.42
CA PHE A 119 24.63 35.55 1.28
C PHE A 119 24.51 37.04 1.70
N PRO A 120 25.56 37.62 2.34
CA PRO A 120 25.48 38.94 2.97
C PRO A 120 25.18 40.10 2.01
N ASN A 121 25.48 39.95 0.73
CA ASN A 121 25.29 41.01 -0.27
C ASN A 121 23.97 40.92 -1.04
N GLY A 122 23.10 39.94 -0.74
CA GLY A 122 21.80 39.72 -1.39
C GLY A 122 21.85 39.33 -2.89
N LYS A 123 22.91 39.74 -3.60
CA LYS A 123 23.26 39.38 -4.95
C LYS A 123 24.34 38.31 -4.86
N GLY A 124 23.97 37.06 -5.14
CA GLY A 124 24.96 36.00 -5.31
C GLY A 124 25.99 36.47 -6.33
N VAL A 125 27.23 36.73 -5.89
CA VAL A 125 28.34 36.98 -6.81
C VAL A 125 28.72 35.60 -7.34
N TRP A 126 27.91 35.11 -8.28
CA TRP A 126 28.17 33.88 -9.01
C TRP A 126 29.37 34.13 -9.90
N SER A 127 30.57 33.95 -9.33
CA SER A 127 31.75 33.75 -10.16
C SER A 127 31.49 32.48 -10.96
N ARG A 128 30.98 32.64 -12.18
CA ARG A 128 31.08 31.65 -13.25
C ARG A 128 32.57 31.46 -13.51
N ARG A 129 33.28 30.75 -12.64
CA ARG A 129 34.54 30.14 -13.04
C ARG A 129 34.15 29.06 -14.04
N PRO A 130 34.58 29.15 -15.31
CA PRO A 130 34.51 27.99 -16.19
C PRO A 130 35.22 26.87 -15.45
N LEU A 131 34.60 25.69 -15.34
CA LEU A 131 35.30 24.49 -14.91
C LEU A 131 36.57 24.41 -15.77
N GLY A 132 37.73 24.58 -15.14
CA GLY A 132 39.00 24.53 -15.83
C GLY A 132 39.10 23.21 -16.57
N LYS A 133 39.12 23.29 -17.90
CA LYS A 133 39.70 22.23 -18.72
C LYS A 133 41.14 22.10 -18.25
N GLY A 134 41.42 21.01 -17.54
CA GLY A 134 42.80 20.57 -17.35
C GLY A 134 43.42 20.37 -18.73
N GLU A 135 44.45 21.13 -19.01
CA GLU A 135 45.33 20.93 -20.15
C GLU A 135 45.96 19.54 -20.05
N ASN A 136 45.58 18.67 -20.97
CA ASN A 136 46.45 17.64 -21.50
C ASN A 136 46.08 17.49 -22.98
N GLU A 137 46.80 18.24 -23.82
CA GLU A 137 46.89 17.96 -25.25
C GLU A 137 47.65 16.65 -25.46
N ALA A 138 46.95 15.62 -25.92
CA ALA A 138 47.47 14.71 -26.94
C ALA A 138 46.32 13.99 -27.67
N ALA A 139 46.20 14.34 -28.95
CA ALA A 139 45.72 13.51 -30.06
C ALA A 139 44.23 13.09 -30.15
N ALA A 140 43.62 13.60 -31.22
CA ALA A 140 42.81 12.89 -32.21
C ALA A 140 41.30 12.71 -32.01
N ASN A 141 40.60 13.32 -32.98
CA ASN A 141 39.49 12.78 -33.78
C ASN A 141 38.02 13.01 -33.37
N GLU A 142 37.35 13.73 -34.28
CA GLU A 142 36.00 13.49 -34.82
C GLU A 142 34.79 13.38 -33.86
N SER A 143 34.00 14.45 -33.78
CA SER A 143 32.61 14.50 -34.30
C SER A 143 31.88 15.74 -33.75
N ARG A 144 31.84 16.82 -34.54
CA ARG A 144 31.06 18.03 -34.23
C ARG A 144 29.62 17.85 -34.70
N SER A 145 28.69 17.88 -33.74
CA SER A 145 27.24 17.78 -33.95
C SER A 145 26.64 19.01 -34.63
N ARG A 146 25.67 18.76 -35.52
CA ARG A 146 25.07 19.69 -36.50
C ARG A 146 24.09 20.72 -35.88
N PHE A 147 23.94 20.78 -34.56
CA PHE A 147 22.94 21.63 -33.88
C PHE A 147 23.47 22.98 -33.37
N GLU A 148 24.77 23.27 -33.53
CA GLU A 148 25.41 24.50 -33.03
C GLU A 148 25.31 25.71 -33.99
N ARG A 149 24.34 25.71 -34.92
CA ARG A 149 24.23 26.71 -36.01
C ARG A 149 22.91 27.51 -36.06
N LEU A 150 22.13 27.55 -34.98
CA LEU A 150 20.82 28.22 -35.00
C LEU A 150 20.57 29.23 -33.86
N SER A 151 21.61 29.91 -33.37
CA SER A 151 21.41 31.04 -32.46
C SER A 151 22.37 32.19 -32.77
N ASP A 152 22.29 32.73 -33.97
CA ASP A 152 22.90 34.01 -34.30
C ASP A 152 21.97 34.77 -35.25
N ARG A 153 21.19 35.69 -34.69
CA ARG A 153 20.65 36.84 -35.43
C ARG A 153 20.11 37.94 -34.49
N VAL A 154 20.90 39.01 -34.45
CA VAL A 154 20.52 40.43 -34.52
C VAL A 154 19.85 41.03 -33.28
N LEU A 155 20.66 41.78 -32.51
CA LEU A 155 20.24 43.00 -31.83
C LEU A 155 20.85 44.18 -32.58
N ASP A 156 20.02 45.14 -32.99
CA ASP A 156 20.45 46.51 -33.28
C ASP A 156 20.15 47.41 -32.06
N PRO A 157 20.94 48.47 -31.85
CA PRO A 157 20.97 49.22 -30.59
C PRO A 157 20.09 50.47 -30.65
N ILE A 158 19.32 50.75 -29.60
CA ILE A 158 18.74 52.08 -29.38
C ILE A 158 18.95 52.55 -27.94
N GLN A 159 19.86 53.52 -27.86
CA GLN A 159 19.92 54.74 -27.04
C GLN A 159 19.13 54.82 -25.71
N ALA A 160 19.88 55.14 -24.66
CA ALA A 160 19.40 55.79 -23.43
C ALA A 160 18.76 57.16 -23.71
N PRO A 161 17.83 57.59 -22.84
CA PRO A 161 18.15 58.80 -22.08
C PRO A 161 17.76 58.76 -20.61
N ASN A 162 18.60 59.47 -19.85
CA ASN A 162 18.34 60.34 -18.70
C ASN A 162 17.49 59.87 -17.52
N ILE A 163 18.24 59.81 -16.41
CA ILE A 163 17.86 59.98 -15.02
C ILE A 163 17.20 61.35 -14.84
N GLU A 164 15.97 61.37 -14.33
CA GLU A 164 15.49 62.42 -13.43
C GLU A 164 14.86 61.74 -12.22
N GLU A 165 15.23 62.27 -11.05
CA GLU A 165 14.85 61.85 -9.71
C GLU A 165 13.38 62.21 -9.46
N ASP A 166 12.57 61.29 -8.96
CA ASP A 166 11.37 61.69 -8.22
C ASP A 166 11.04 60.68 -7.11
N GLU A 167 10.87 61.24 -5.91
CA GLU A 167 10.59 60.57 -4.65
C GLU A 167 9.08 60.30 -4.55
N GLN A 168 8.67 59.04 -4.73
CA GLN A 168 7.38 58.55 -4.21
C GLN A 168 7.46 57.03 -4.00
N ALA A 169 7.64 56.66 -2.73
CA ALA A 169 7.59 55.28 -2.26
C ALA A 169 6.25 55.06 -1.56
N GLU A 170 5.40 54.22 -2.16
CA GLU A 170 4.58 53.17 -1.54
C GLU A 170 3.56 52.67 -2.57
N GLU A 171 3.37 51.35 -2.61
CA GLU A 171 2.47 50.57 -3.49
C GLU A 171 3.01 50.23 -4.89
N ASP A 172 3.76 49.12 -5.01
CA ASP A 172 3.81 48.22 -6.18
C ASP A 172 4.67 46.97 -5.85
N GLU A 173 4.04 45.96 -5.22
CA GLU A 173 4.56 44.57 -5.16
C GLU A 173 3.81 43.67 -6.17
N GLU A 174 3.61 44.14 -7.39
CA GLU A 174 3.29 43.28 -8.53
C GLU A 174 4.49 43.30 -9.51
N ASP A 175 4.86 42.13 -10.03
CA ASP A 175 5.86 41.88 -11.08
C ASP A 175 7.37 41.74 -10.73
N VAL A 176 7.70 40.94 -9.69
CA VAL A 176 9.03 40.28 -9.58
C VAL A 176 8.96 38.77 -9.82
N GLU A 177 8.14 38.33 -10.78
CA GLU A 177 8.19 36.94 -11.30
C GLU A 177 8.97 36.81 -12.64
N GLY A 178 9.39 37.92 -13.26
CA GLY A 178 9.97 37.91 -14.62
C GLY A 178 11.45 37.50 -14.76
N ALA A 179 12.19 37.24 -13.68
CA ALA A 179 13.65 37.00 -13.74
C ALA A 179 14.12 35.68 -13.12
N LEU A 180 13.21 34.77 -12.80
CA LEU A 180 13.56 33.39 -12.44
C LEU A 180 13.59 32.58 -13.73
N GLY A 181 14.80 32.21 -14.19
CA GLY A 181 14.94 31.24 -15.28
C GLY A 181 14.16 29.95 -14.98
N PRO A 182 13.86 29.12 -16.00
CA PRO A 182 13.00 27.95 -15.85
C PRO A 182 13.44 27.11 -14.63
N PRO A 183 12.48 26.63 -13.82
CA PRO A 183 12.81 25.80 -12.67
C PRO A 183 13.70 24.65 -13.13
N PRO A 184 14.71 24.25 -12.35
CA PRO A 184 15.51 23.08 -12.68
C PRO A 184 14.57 21.89 -12.91
N PRO A 185 14.89 20.99 -13.87
CA PRO A 185 14.02 19.85 -14.15
C PRO A 185 13.78 19.09 -12.85
N ALA A 186 12.51 18.79 -12.56
CA ALA A 186 12.08 18.12 -11.33
C ALA A 186 12.95 16.89 -11.00
N SER A 187 13.43 16.19 -12.03
CA SER A 187 14.33 15.04 -11.92
C SER A 187 15.67 15.30 -11.19
N ALA A 188 16.22 16.52 -11.25
CA ALA A 188 17.49 16.85 -10.58
C ALA A 188 17.30 17.11 -9.06
N MET A 189 16.14 17.62 -8.67
CA MET A 189 15.77 17.77 -7.25
C MET A 189 15.27 16.46 -6.65
N GLU A 190 14.58 15.64 -7.45
CA GLU A 190 14.04 14.34 -7.03
C GLU A 190 15.15 13.30 -6.81
N ALA A 191 16.22 13.30 -7.62
CA ALA A 191 17.37 12.43 -7.44
C ALA A 191 18.17 12.68 -6.14
N LEU A 192 18.02 13.85 -5.50
CA LEU A 192 18.67 14.19 -4.23
C LEU A 192 17.78 13.90 -3.00
N ALA A 193 16.48 13.62 -3.18
CA ALA A 193 15.47 13.60 -2.11
C ALA A 193 15.11 12.19 -1.57
N ILE A 194 15.73 11.10 -2.07
CA ILE A 194 15.35 9.71 -1.71
C ILE A 194 16.28 9.13 -0.61
N SER A 195 16.67 9.92 0.39
CA SER A 195 17.47 9.43 1.53
C SER A 195 16.83 9.92 2.83
N GLU A 196 16.79 9.05 3.85
CA GLU A 196 16.18 9.28 5.17
C GLU A 196 16.17 10.75 5.59
N THR A 197 14.97 11.33 5.54
CA THR A 197 14.76 12.76 5.67
C THR A 197 15.19 13.22 7.07
N SER A 198 16.10 14.19 7.16
CA SER A 198 16.46 14.80 8.44
C SER A 198 15.26 15.59 8.98
N THR A 199 14.52 14.97 9.89
CA THR A 199 13.32 15.56 10.50
C THR A 199 13.72 16.74 11.37
N LEU A 200 13.20 17.92 11.00
CA LEU A 200 13.21 19.10 11.86
C LEU A 200 12.31 18.83 13.06
N GLY A 201 12.92 18.66 14.24
CA GLY A 201 12.24 18.18 15.45
C GLY A 201 11.11 19.06 16.02
N ASP A 202 10.90 20.27 15.49
CA ASP A 202 10.00 21.28 16.10
C ASP A 202 8.89 21.78 15.15
N ASP A 203 8.38 20.96 14.24
CA ASP A 203 7.31 21.38 13.31
C ASP A 203 6.01 20.56 13.54
N PRO A 204 5.18 20.93 14.54
CA PRO A 204 3.91 20.24 14.84
C PRO A 204 2.95 20.23 13.65
N LEU A 205 3.02 21.27 12.81
CA LEU A 205 2.24 21.37 11.59
C LEU A 205 2.60 20.26 10.60
N THR A 206 3.85 19.80 10.61
CA THR A 206 4.30 18.68 9.78
C THR A 206 3.71 17.37 10.22
N SER A 207 3.70 17.11 11.53
CA SER A 207 3.03 15.94 12.07
C SER A 207 1.55 15.97 11.73
N LEU A 208 0.89 17.11 11.90
CA LEU A 208 -0.53 17.27 11.54
C LEU A 208 -0.80 17.02 10.06
N ILE A 209 0.00 17.60 9.17
CA ILE A 209 -0.16 17.41 7.73
C ILE A 209 0.07 15.94 7.35
N ARG A 210 1.08 15.29 7.92
CA ARG A 210 1.33 13.86 7.71
C ARG A 210 0.16 13.00 8.19
N ILE A 211 -0.37 13.28 9.39
CA ILE A 211 -1.54 12.59 9.92
C ILE A 211 -2.75 12.81 9.01
N HIS A 212 -3.02 14.05 8.59
CA HIS A 212 -4.13 14.34 7.68
C HIS A 212 -4.03 13.56 6.36
N LEU A 213 -2.83 13.53 5.75
CA LEU A 213 -2.58 12.79 4.52
C LEU A 213 -2.75 11.28 4.72
N LEU A 214 -2.28 10.74 5.86
CA LEU A 214 -2.52 9.34 6.21
C LEU A 214 -4.01 9.06 6.29
N LEU A 215 -4.78 9.84 7.06
CA LEU A 215 -6.23 9.63 7.22
C LEU A 215 -6.97 9.68 5.89
N ARG A 216 -6.56 10.57 4.98
CA ARG A 216 -7.09 10.62 3.61
C ARG A 216 -6.76 9.39 2.79
N GLU A 217 -5.55 8.87 2.91
CA GLU A 217 -5.17 7.65 2.22
C GLU A 217 -5.94 6.44 2.78
N LEU A 218 -6.17 6.39 4.10
CA LEU A 218 -7.03 5.39 4.72
C LEU A 218 -8.49 5.47 4.22
N ASP A 219 -9.05 6.69 4.10
CA ASP A 219 -10.36 6.92 3.49
C ASP A 219 -10.41 6.42 2.03
N SER A 220 -9.38 6.72 1.23
CA SER A 220 -9.23 6.27 -0.16
C SER A 220 -9.13 4.75 -0.29
N ILE A 221 -8.35 4.10 0.58
CA ILE A 221 -8.24 2.64 0.62
C ILE A 221 -9.60 2.01 0.97
N CYS A 222 -10.28 2.56 1.98
CA CYS A 222 -11.59 2.10 2.40
C CYS A 222 -12.61 2.24 1.26
N GLU A 223 -12.67 3.39 0.59
CA GLU A 223 -13.55 3.61 -0.57
C GLU A 223 -13.36 2.54 -1.66
N LYS A 224 -12.11 2.19 -1.99
CA LYS A 224 -11.82 1.11 -2.96
C LYS A 224 -12.35 -0.24 -2.50
N VAL A 225 -12.17 -0.59 -1.23
CA VAL A 225 -12.69 -1.84 -0.66
C VAL A 225 -14.22 -1.87 -0.68
N LYS A 226 -14.87 -0.75 -0.39
CA LYS A 226 -16.34 -0.62 -0.49
C LYS A 226 -16.81 -0.92 -1.91
N ILE A 227 -16.14 -0.36 -2.93
CA ILE A 227 -16.42 -0.66 -4.34
C ILE A 227 -16.26 -2.16 -4.65
N TYR A 228 -15.21 -2.81 -4.17
CA TYR A 228 -15.04 -4.26 -4.37
C TYR A 228 -16.17 -5.06 -3.73
N SER A 229 -16.58 -4.69 -2.51
CA SER A 229 -17.70 -5.31 -1.81
C SER A 229 -19.04 -5.12 -2.54
N GLU A 230 -19.29 -3.93 -3.10
CA GLU A 230 -20.47 -3.65 -3.93
C GLU A 230 -20.45 -4.51 -5.21
N GLN A 231 -19.33 -4.52 -5.94
CA GLN A 231 -19.18 -5.37 -7.13
C GLN A 231 -19.36 -6.86 -6.81
N THR A 232 -18.98 -7.28 -5.61
CA THR A 232 -19.16 -8.66 -5.15
C THR A 232 -20.61 -8.97 -4.84
N SER A 233 -21.35 -8.03 -4.23
CA SER A 233 -22.77 -8.23 -3.95
C SER A 233 -23.62 -8.25 -5.22
N ASP A 234 -23.19 -7.54 -6.27
CA ASP A 234 -23.76 -7.62 -7.62
C ASP A 234 -23.31 -8.87 -8.42
N GLY A 235 -22.40 -9.67 -7.87
CA GLY A 235 -21.84 -10.85 -8.53
C GLY A 235 -20.88 -10.54 -9.69
N THR A 236 -20.45 -9.29 -9.84
CA THR A 236 -19.47 -8.86 -10.85
C THR A 236 -18.05 -9.27 -10.44
N LEU A 237 -17.74 -9.24 -9.14
CA LEU A 237 -16.46 -9.65 -8.60
C LEU A 237 -16.62 -10.94 -7.77
N PRO A 238 -15.79 -11.98 -7.98
CA PRO A 238 -15.85 -13.17 -7.14
C PRO A 238 -15.49 -12.86 -5.68
N LEU A 239 -16.27 -13.41 -4.74
CA LEU A 239 -16.08 -13.21 -3.31
C LEU A 239 -14.65 -13.51 -2.79
N PRO A 240 -13.97 -14.59 -3.22
CA PRO A 240 -12.58 -14.85 -2.80
C PRO A 240 -11.62 -13.75 -3.27
N PHE A 241 -11.82 -13.23 -4.48
CA PHE A 241 -10.94 -12.21 -5.05
C PHE A 241 -11.14 -10.86 -4.37
N ALA A 242 -12.38 -10.50 -4.02
CA ALA A 242 -12.66 -9.32 -3.22
C ALA A 242 -11.99 -9.40 -1.83
N ALA A 243 -12.09 -10.55 -1.15
CA ALA A 243 -11.42 -10.76 0.13
C ALA A 243 -9.89 -10.67 0.02
N TRP A 244 -9.30 -11.19 -1.06
CA TRP A 244 -7.86 -11.04 -1.33
C TRP A 244 -7.46 -9.57 -1.53
N LEU A 245 -8.24 -8.81 -2.28
CA LEU A 245 -8.02 -7.36 -2.45
C LEU A 245 -8.17 -6.60 -1.13
N THR A 246 -9.11 -6.99 -0.27
CA THR A 246 -9.25 -6.41 1.07
C THR A 246 -8.04 -6.71 1.96
N ASN A 247 -7.47 -7.92 1.90
CA ASN A 247 -6.20 -8.24 2.57
C ASN A 247 -5.05 -7.35 2.04
N ALA A 248 -4.93 -7.20 0.72
CA ALA A 248 -3.90 -6.36 0.12
C ALA A 248 -4.04 -4.88 0.53
N ALA A 249 -5.28 -4.38 0.58
CA ALA A 249 -5.62 -3.05 1.06
C ALA A 249 -5.24 -2.86 2.55
N TYR A 250 -5.55 -3.85 3.39
CA TYR A 250 -5.19 -3.82 4.81
C TYR A 250 -3.67 -3.82 5.01
N GLU A 251 -2.94 -4.67 4.30
CA GLU A 251 -1.46 -4.71 4.37
C GLU A 251 -0.81 -3.41 3.85
N ALA A 252 -1.38 -2.78 2.82
CA ALA A 252 -0.93 -1.47 2.37
C ALA A 252 -1.15 -0.40 3.46
N ALA A 253 -2.32 -0.37 4.09
CA ALA A 253 -2.62 0.53 5.20
C ALA A 253 -1.71 0.30 6.41
N LYS A 254 -1.39 -0.97 6.75
CA LYS A 254 -0.44 -1.30 7.82
C LYS A 254 0.93 -0.66 7.60
N ARG A 255 1.45 -0.70 6.37
CA ARG A 255 2.74 -0.07 6.03
C ARG A 255 2.67 1.45 6.18
N LEU A 256 1.60 2.08 5.70
CA LEU A 256 1.39 3.52 5.85
C LEU A 256 1.30 3.93 7.31
N CYS A 257 0.57 3.17 8.14
CA CYS A 257 0.51 3.41 9.58
C CYS A 257 1.90 3.25 10.21
N ALA A 258 2.65 2.21 9.85
CA ALA A 258 3.98 1.93 10.39
C ALA A 258 5.00 3.05 10.11
N GLU A 259 4.94 3.69 8.95
CA GLU A 259 5.80 4.83 8.59
C GLU A 259 5.56 6.08 9.47
N LEU A 260 4.40 6.19 10.12
CA LEU A 260 4.06 7.29 11.02
C LEU A 260 4.24 7.00 12.52
N ILE A 261 4.59 5.75 12.91
CA ILE A 261 4.65 5.31 14.33
C ILE A 261 5.71 6.05 15.18
N ASP A 262 6.65 6.78 14.57
CA ASP A 262 7.56 7.67 15.31
C ASP A 262 6.84 8.89 15.93
N ILE A 263 5.57 9.15 15.56
CA ILE A 263 4.75 10.30 16.02
C ILE A 263 3.74 9.83 17.10
N ASP A 264 4.19 9.00 18.04
CA ASP A 264 3.41 8.45 19.17
C ASP A 264 2.58 7.18 18.87
N LYS A 265 2.51 6.29 19.86
CA LYS A 265 2.04 4.89 19.73
C LYS A 265 0.53 4.71 19.94
N ASP A 266 -0.18 5.76 20.35
CA ASP A 266 -1.58 5.70 20.74
C ASP A 266 -2.51 6.32 19.69
N ALA A 267 -3.39 5.52 19.09
CA ALA A 267 -4.40 6.00 18.15
C ALA A 267 -5.35 7.05 18.77
N GLN A 268 -5.57 7.02 20.10
CA GLN A 268 -6.38 8.03 20.79
C GLN A 268 -5.67 9.38 20.85
N GLU A 269 -4.37 9.40 21.11
CA GLU A 269 -3.58 10.64 21.10
C GLU A 269 -3.53 11.25 19.70
N HIS A 270 -3.38 10.42 18.66
CA HIS A 270 -3.47 10.87 17.27
C HIS A 270 -4.81 11.52 16.97
N GLN A 271 -5.89 10.91 17.47
CA GLN A 271 -7.22 11.46 17.34
C GLN A 271 -7.38 12.76 18.11
N ASP A 272 -6.97 12.84 19.38
CA ASP A 272 -7.14 14.03 20.21
C ASP A 272 -6.28 15.20 19.69
N VAL A 273 -5.07 14.92 19.20
CA VAL A 273 -4.23 15.90 18.53
C VAL A 273 -4.85 16.31 17.20
N TYR A 274 -5.27 15.38 16.35
CA TYR A 274 -5.83 15.70 15.04
C TYR A 274 -7.17 16.43 15.17
N ILE A 275 -8.15 15.87 15.88
CA ILE A 275 -9.46 16.48 16.12
C ILE A 275 -9.31 17.76 16.91
N GLY A 276 -8.50 17.78 17.97
CA GLY A 276 -8.27 18.97 18.77
C GLY A 276 -7.70 20.12 17.95
N VAL A 277 -6.76 19.84 17.05
CA VAL A 277 -6.15 20.86 16.19
C VAL A 277 -7.04 21.24 15.02
N VAL A 278 -7.63 20.27 14.31
CA VAL A 278 -8.56 20.52 13.20
C VAL A 278 -9.79 21.29 13.65
N ASN A 279 -10.40 20.90 14.78
CA ASN A 279 -11.57 21.61 15.32
C ASN A 279 -11.20 22.99 15.88
N ARG A 280 -10.03 23.12 16.52
CA ARG A 280 -9.60 24.41 17.10
C ARG A 280 -9.32 25.47 16.03
N PHE A 281 -8.75 25.05 14.90
CA PHE A 281 -8.40 25.97 13.82
C PHE A 281 -9.41 25.97 12.67
N ASP A 282 -10.49 25.19 12.80
CA ASP A 282 -11.54 25.01 11.81
C ASP A 282 -10.97 24.74 10.40
N ILE A 283 -9.94 23.89 10.37
CA ILE A 283 -9.14 23.64 9.18
C ILE A 283 -9.95 22.76 8.21
N VAL A 284 -10.37 23.37 7.10
CA VAL A 284 -10.96 22.62 5.98
C VAL A 284 -9.90 22.42 4.89
N PHE A 285 -9.49 21.18 4.65
CA PHE A 285 -8.58 20.83 3.56
C PHE A 285 -9.35 20.71 2.23
N THR A 286 -9.51 21.81 1.50
CA THR A 286 -10.33 21.86 0.25
C THR A 286 -9.61 21.38 -1.01
N SER A 287 -8.42 20.80 -0.87
CA SER A 287 -7.38 21.00 -1.87
C SER A 287 -7.13 19.94 -2.93
N PHE A 288 -7.94 18.89 -3.01
CA PHE A 288 -7.71 17.84 -4.01
C PHE A 288 -9.02 17.45 -4.70
N SER A 289 -8.91 17.13 -6.00
CA SER A 289 -9.92 16.54 -6.90
C SER A 289 -11.01 15.76 -6.16
N PRO A 290 -12.31 15.86 -6.55
CA PRO A 290 -13.47 15.42 -5.76
C PRO A 290 -13.11 14.19 -4.96
N VAL A 291 -12.81 14.52 -3.70
CA VAL A 291 -12.27 13.67 -2.66
C VAL A 291 -13.21 12.47 -2.56
N SER A 292 -12.62 11.30 -2.29
CA SER A 292 -13.37 10.12 -1.86
C SER A 292 -14.63 10.53 -1.14
N LYS A 293 -15.79 10.05 -1.61
CA LYS A 293 -17.07 10.38 -0.95
C LYS A 293 -17.09 9.87 0.49
N PHE A 294 -16.21 8.92 0.76
CA PHE A 294 -15.94 8.37 2.07
C PHE A 294 -14.88 9.20 2.82
N ASN A 295 -15.22 9.64 4.02
CA ASN A 295 -14.39 10.55 4.83
C ASN A 295 -14.44 10.22 6.33
N ASP A 296 -14.69 8.96 6.70
CA ASP A 296 -14.85 8.57 8.10
C ASP A 296 -13.58 8.76 8.92
N PHE A 297 -12.39 8.52 8.36
CA PHE A 297 -11.13 8.73 9.07
C PHE A 297 -10.80 10.20 9.21
N THR A 298 -10.96 10.98 8.14
CA THR A 298 -10.77 12.44 8.21
C THR A 298 -11.77 13.15 9.10
N GLN A 299 -12.95 12.58 9.33
CA GLN A 299 -13.94 13.04 10.32
C GLN A 299 -13.76 12.40 11.71
N GLY A 300 -12.77 11.52 11.90
CA GLY A 300 -12.48 10.85 13.17
C GLY A 300 -13.40 9.67 13.54
N ARG A 301 -14.52 9.46 12.83
CA ARG A 301 -15.45 8.33 13.06
C ARG A 301 -14.78 6.97 12.85
N GLY A 302 -13.99 6.85 11.77
CA GLY A 302 -13.27 5.64 11.41
C GLY A 302 -12.20 5.23 12.42
N MET A 303 -11.82 6.14 13.32
CA MET A 303 -10.89 5.87 14.43
C MET A 303 -11.64 5.63 15.75
N THR A 304 -12.51 6.57 16.14
CA THR A 304 -13.10 6.62 17.48
C THR A 304 -13.82 5.34 17.87
N PHE A 305 -14.76 4.91 17.03
CA PHE A 305 -15.66 3.80 17.38
C PHE A 305 -14.95 2.45 17.44
N PRO A 306 -14.17 2.04 16.42
CA PRO A 306 -13.38 0.82 16.53
C PRO A 306 -12.38 0.89 17.68
N TRP A 307 -11.75 2.04 17.96
CA TRP A 307 -10.85 2.19 19.11
C TRP A 307 -11.57 1.91 20.44
N ILE A 308 -12.72 2.56 20.68
CA ILE A 308 -13.52 2.35 21.90
C ILE A 308 -13.93 0.87 22.02
N ALA A 309 -14.38 0.27 20.93
CA ALA A 309 -14.79 -1.14 20.91
C ALA A 309 -13.64 -2.08 21.27
N ILE A 310 -12.45 -1.87 20.68
CA ILE A 310 -11.26 -2.68 20.92
C ILE A 310 -10.75 -2.51 22.35
N ALA A 311 -10.69 -1.27 22.86
CA ALA A 311 -10.25 -0.99 24.22
C ALA A 311 -11.17 -1.66 25.26
N HIS A 312 -12.50 -1.53 25.09
CA HIS A 312 -13.48 -2.19 25.94
C HIS A 312 -13.35 -3.72 25.89
N PHE A 313 -13.24 -4.27 24.69
CA PHE A 313 -13.09 -5.70 24.48
C PHE A 313 -11.83 -6.25 25.17
N LYS A 314 -10.71 -5.52 25.17
CA LYS A 314 -9.49 -5.95 25.89
C LYS A 314 -9.67 -5.97 27.41
N LEU A 315 -10.43 -5.02 27.97
CA LEU A 315 -10.75 -5.04 29.39
C LEU A 315 -11.60 -6.25 29.77
N GLU A 316 -12.62 -6.56 28.97
CA GLU A 316 -13.45 -7.76 29.15
C GLU A 316 -12.66 -9.05 28.97
N TRP A 317 -11.72 -9.06 28.01
CA TRP A 317 -10.85 -10.19 27.74
C TRP A 317 -9.98 -10.58 28.95
N LYS A 318 -9.40 -9.58 29.64
CA LYS A 318 -8.59 -9.78 30.85
C LYS A 318 -9.39 -10.25 32.07
N GLY A 319 -10.70 -10.01 32.09
CA GLY A 319 -11.55 -10.29 33.25
C GLY A 319 -11.85 -11.77 33.54
N GLU A 320 -11.15 -12.72 32.88
CA GLU A 320 -11.37 -14.18 32.93
C GLU A 320 -12.84 -14.61 32.86
N GLN A 321 -13.71 -13.77 32.26
CA GLN A 321 -15.11 -14.13 32.17
C GLN A 321 -15.25 -15.39 31.32
N PRO A 322 -16.07 -16.35 31.76
CA PRO A 322 -16.34 -17.54 30.98
C PRO A 322 -16.74 -17.11 29.57
N PRO A 323 -16.29 -17.83 28.53
CA PRO A 323 -16.61 -17.46 27.15
C PRO A 323 -18.12 -17.21 27.06
N PRO A 324 -18.53 -16.05 26.50
CA PRO A 324 -19.95 -15.81 26.31
C PRO A 324 -20.53 -17.01 25.56
N ALA A 325 -21.77 -17.40 25.91
CA ALA A 325 -22.46 -18.48 25.24
C ALA A 325 -22.30 -18.32 23.72
N LYS A 326 -22.12 -19.44 22.99
CA LYS A 326 -21.90 -19.45 21.53
C LYS A 326 -22.83 -18.41 20.92
N SER A 327 -22.25 -17.43 20.21
CA SER A 327 -23.04 -16.31 19.68
C SER A 327 -24.18 -16.89 18.86
N ASP A 328 -25.41 -16.53 19.24
CA ASP A 328 -26.58 -16.84 18.44
C ASP A 328 -26.40 -16.26 17.03
N TRP A 329 -27.17 -16.80 16.09
CA TRP A 329 -27.28 -16.27 14.74
C TRP A 329 -27.58 -14.76 14.78
N GLN A 330 -26.71 -13.97 14.14
CA GLN A 330 -26.85 -12.52 14.08
C GLN A 330 -27.38 -12.10 12.71
N ASP A 331 -28.48 -11.35 12.70
CA ASP A 331 -29.07 -10.77 11.48
C ASP A 331 -28.29 -9.51 11.08
N PRO A 332 -27.51 -9.55 9.98
CA PRO A 332 -26.66 -8.41 9.60
C PRO A 332 -27.48 -7.15 9.30
N LEU A 333 -28.72 -7.29 8.83
CA LEU A 333 -29.62 -6.17 8.53
C LEU A 333 -30.10 -5.42 9.78
N LYS A 334 -30.08 -6.09 10.94
CA LYS A 334 -30.45 -5.49 12.23
C LYS A 334 -29.25 -4.87 12.91
N CYS A 335 -28.08 -5.49 12.77
CA CYS A 335 -26.85 -5.08 13.44
C CYS A 335 -26.10 -3.97 12.70
N ILE A 336 -26.12 -3.96 11.36
CA ILE A 336 -25.31 -3.04 10.56
C ILE A 336 -26.21 -1.95 9.96
N SER A 337 -25.88 -0.70 10.27
CA SER A 337 -26.59 0.47 9.76
C SER A 337 -26.44 0.61 8.23
N SER A 338 -27.45 1.22 7.59
CA SER A 338 -27.39 1.58 6.16
C SER A 338 -26.73 2.94 6.01
N THR A 339 -25.76 3.06 5.10
CA THR A 339 -25.05 4.32 4.77
C THR A 339 -25.96 5.46 4.30
N TYR A 340 -27.12 5.15 3.72
CA TYR A 340 -27.98 6.15 3.06
C TYR A 340 -28.95 6.91 3.98
N LYS A 341 -28.92 6.68 5.30
CA LYS A 341 -29.87 7.28 6.27
C LYS A 341 -29.18 7.88 7.49
N GLU A 342 -28.13 8.67 7.25
CA GLU A 342 -27.25 9.22 8.30
C GLU A 342 -27.84 10.36 9.17
N GLU A 343 -29.12 10.72 9.04
CA GLU A 343 -29.63 11.92 9.73
C GLU A 343 -29.93 11.75 11.23
N ASP A 344 -29.89 10.52 11.79
CA ASP A 344 -30.24 10.29 13.19
C ASP A 344 -29.11 9.62 13.98
N GLY A 345 -28.74 10.20 15.13
CA GLY A 345 -27.73 9.66 16.06
C GLY A 345 -27.97 8.23 16.57
N VAL A 346 -29.09 7.61 16.18
CA VAL A 346 -29.40 6.18 16.34
C VAL A 346 -28.43 5.28 15.55
N SER A 347 -27.83 5.76 14.45
CA SER A 347 -26.88 4.97 13.65
C SER A 347 -25.62 4.59 14.45
N PHE A 348 -25.14 5.49 15.32
CA PHE A 348 -23.88 5.32 16.05
C PHE A 348 -23.88 4.15 17.03
N SER A 349 -24.96 3.97 17.79
CA SER A 349 -25.06 2.87 18.76
C SER A 349 -24.98 1.51 18.06
N LYS A 350 -25.59 1.38 16.88
CA LYS A 350 -25.62 0.13 16.13
C LYS A 350 -24.24 -0.27 15.62
N ASP A 351 -23.48 0.67 15.10
CA ASP A 351 -22.13 0.39 14.60
C ASP A 351 -21.18 -0.02 15.73
N LEU A 352 -21.29 0.65 16.89
CA LEU A 352 -20.53 0.26 18.08
C LEU A 352 -20.89 -1.17 18.53
N ASP A 353 -22.18 -1.53 18.53
CA ASP A 353 -22.63 -2.87 18.85
C ASP A 353 -22.15 -3.90 17.81
N ALA A 354 -22.14 -3.53 16.52
CA ALA A 354 -21.59 -4.38 15.45
C ALA A 354 -20.10 -4.65 15.66
N TYR A 355 -19.30 -3.65 16.03
CA TYR A 355 -17.89 -3.86 16.39
C TYR A 355 -17.73 -4.81 17.57
N LYS A 356 -18.51 -4.63 18.64
CA LYS A 356 -18.50 -5.52 19.80
C LYS A 356 -18.87 -6.96 19.43
N PHE A 357 -19.88 -7.16 18.58
CA PHE A 357 -20.27 -8.49 18.11
C PHE A 357 -19.16 -9.15 17.29
N ILE A 358 -18.51 -8.41 16.39
CA ILE A 358 -17.36 -8.90 15.62
C ILE A 358 -16.22 -9.29 16.55
N LEU A 359 -15.82 -8.41 17.47
CA LEU A 359 -14.74 -8.66 18.43
C LEU A 359 -15.04 -9.85 19.35
N THR A 360 -16.28 -9.98 19.83
CA THR A 360 -16.73 -11.12 20.64
C THR A 360 -16.61 -12.42 19.86
N SER A 361 -17.03 -12.41 18.59
CA SER A 361 -16.89 -13.56 17.69
C SER A 361 -15.42 -13.97 17.49
N ILE A 362 -14.55 -12.99 17.23
CA ILE A 362 -13.11 -13.20 17.09
C ILE A 362 -12.50 -13.71 18.42
N GLY A 363 -12.91 -13.17 19.56
CA GLY A 363 -12.47 -13.62 20.87
C GLY A 363 -12.86 -15.07 21.16
N GLN A 364 -14.09 -15.47 20.84
CA GLN A 364 -14.54 -16.87 20.97
C GLN A 364 -13.68 -17.81 20.11
N LEU A 365 -13.27 -17.36 18.92
CA LEU A 365 -12.39 -18.11 18.03
C LEU A 365 -10.99 -18.29 18.65
N LEU A 366 -10.35 -17.20 19.06
CA LEU A 366 -9.01 -17.21 19.67
C LEU A 366 -8.95 -18.01 20.98
N ARG A 367 -10.06 -18.07 21.75
CA ARG A 367 -10.13 -18.96 22.93
C ARG A 367 -10.19 -20.43 22.55
N LYS A 368 -10.96 -20.79 21.51
CA LYS A 368 -11.09 -22.19 21.07
C LYS A 368 -9.73 -22.78 20.71
N GLU A 369 -8.89 -22.00 20.02
CA GLU A 369 -7.50 -22.36 19.70
C GLU A 369 -6.63 -22.68 20.93
N ASN A 370 -6.88 -22.01 22.05
CA ASN A 370 -6.12 -22.21 23.28
C ASN A 370 -6.59 -23.41 24.14
N TYR A 371 -7.83 -23.87 23.98
CA TYR A 371 -8.43 -24.92 24.84
C TYR A 371 -8.52 -26.29 24.18
N GLU A 372 -8.55 -26.38 22.85
CA GLU A 372 -8.70 -27.67 22.17
C GLU A 372 -7.34 -28.34 21.90
N SER A 373 -7.24 -29.61 22.32
CA SER A 373 -6.22 -30.56 21.84
C SER A 373 -6.21 -30.53 20.30
N PRO A 374 -5.05 -30.66 19.62
CA PRO A 374 -4.87 -30.52 18.16
C PRO A 374 -5.65 -31.53 17.28
N GLU A 375 -6.72 -32.14 17.76
CA GLU A 375 -7.37 -33.29 17.13
C GLU A 375 -8.79 -33.05 16.54
N SER A 376 -9.47 -31.90 16.66
CA SER A 376 -10.85 -31.85 16.12
C SER A 376 -11.51 -30.49 15.77
N GLY A 377 -10.79 -29.49 15.29
CA GLY A 377 -11.46 -28.22 14.96
C GLY A 377 -10.79 -27.44 13.84
N PHE A 378 -11.61 -26.88 12.95
CA PHE A 378 -11.20 -25.86 12.00
C PHE A 378 -10.61 -24.68 12.79
N THR A 379 -9.30 -24.52 12.71
CA THR A 379 -8.58 -23.33 13.14
C THR A 379 -8.38 -22.45 11.91
N PRO A 380 -9.01 -21.27 11.85
CA PRO A 380 -8.71 -20.28 10.82
C PRO A 380 -7.21 -20.04 10.82
N SER A 381 -6.58 -20.04 9.65
CA SER A 381 -5.13 -19.89 9.62
C SER A 381 -4.75 -18.43 9.96
N ASP A 382 -3.51 -18.26 10.42
CA ASP A 382 -2.80 -16.97 10.56
C ASP A 382 -2.85 -16.07 9.32
N MET A 383 -3.36 -16.59 8.20
CA MET A 383 -3.47 -15.92 6.92
C MET A 383 -4.56 -14.83 6.91
N ASN A 384 -5.45 -14.75 7.91
CA ASN A 384 -6.24 -13.53 8.14
C ASN A 384 -5.42 -12.52 8.97
N PRO A 385 -4.91 -11.44 8.35
CA PRO A 385 -4.00 -10.52 9.03
C PRO A 385 -4.66 -9.77 10.20
N LEU A 386 -5.97 -9.54 10.16
CA LEU A 386 -6.70 -8.89 11.25
C LEU A 386 -6.78 -9.78 12.49
N LEU A 387 -6.95 -11.10 12.30
CA LEU A 387 -7.01 -12.06 13.41
C LEU A 387 -5.65 -12.12 14.14
N SER A 388 -4.56 -12.16 13.39
CA SER A 388 -3.19 -12.11 13.92
C SER A 388 -2.93 -10.82 14.71
N ASP A 389 -3.33 -9.66 14.18
CA ASP A 389 -3.14 -8.37 14.85
C ASP A 389 -3.99 -8.24 16.13
N ILE A 390 -5.22 -8.77 16.14
CA ILE A 390 -6.06 -8.83 17.35
C ILE A 390 -5.42 -9.73 18.39
N SER A 391 -4.97 -10.93 18.01
CA SER A 391 -4.32 -11.87 18.93
C SER A 391 -3.07 -11.24 19.57
N ALA A 392 -2.19 -10.69 18.74
CA ALA A 392 -1.00 -9.99 19.19
C ALA A 392 -1.33 -8.80 20.10
N PHE A 393 -2.39 -8.05 19.80
CA PHE A 393 -2.85 -6.97 20.66
C PHE A 393 -3.34 -7.49 22.01
N LEU A 394 -4.15 -8.55 22.06
CA LEU A 394 -4.66 -9.12 23.31
C LEU A 394 -3.54 -9.65 24.22
N GLU A 395 -2.50 -10.22 23.63
CA GLU A 395 -1.30 -10.69 24.35
C GLU A 395 -0.38 -9.55 24.80
N SER A 396 -0.38 -8.43 24.07
CA SER A 396 0.49 -7.29 24.39
C SER A 396 0.13 -6.62 25.72
N PRO A 397 1.11 -6.06 26.45
CA PRO A 397 0.84 -5.27 27.66
C PRO A 397 0.21 -3.91 27.35
N SER A 398 0.27 -3.43 26.09
CA SER A 398 -0.27 -2.13 25.69
C SER A 398 -1.76 -2.03 25.97
N GLU A 399 -2.22 -1.00 26.67
CA GLU A 399 -3.66 -0.83 26.91
C GLU A 399 -4.40 -0.36 25.64
N ASN A 400 -3.70 0.36 24.77
CA ASN A 400 -4.30 1.03 23.62
C ASN A 400 -4.00 0.29 22.31
N PRO A 401 -5.00 0.13 21.43
CA PRO A 401 -4.81 -0.48 20.12
C PRO A 401 -4.04 0.44 19.18
N ASN A 402 -3.23 -0.16 18.31
CA ASN A 402 -2.54 0.57 17.27
C ASN A 402 -3.50 0.99 16.14
N LEU A 403 -3.12 2.02 15.38
CA LEU A 403 -3.95 2.57 14.31
C LEU A 403 -4.27 1.56 13.20
N SER A 404 -3.34 0.65 12.87
CA SER A 404 -3.60 -0.41 11.90
C SER A 404 -4.75 -1.31 12.33
N LEU A 405 -4.79 -1.74 13.59
CA LEU A 405 -5.83 -2.62 14.10
C LEU A 405 -7.20 -1.91 14.10
N VAL A 406 -7.22 -0.63 14.50
CA VAL A 406 -8.40 0.23 14.44
C VAL A 406 -8.92 0.33 13.00
N PHE A 407 -8.02 0.59 12.05
CA PHE A 407 -8.34 0.64 10.62
C PHE A 407 -8.87 -0.70 10.10
N GLY A 408 -8.23 -1.83 10.46
CA GLY A 408 -8.64 -3.16 10.01
C GLY A 408 -10.04 -3.55 10.47
N LEU A 409 -10.37 -3.26 11.73
CA LEU A 409 -11.70 -3.50 12.25
C LEU A 409 -12.75 -2.61 11.57
N HIS A 410 -12.43 -1.34 11.32
CA HIS A 410 -13.29 -0.44 10.57
C HIS A 410 -13.51 -0.93 9.13
N LEU A 411 -12.43 -1.30 8.44
CA LEU A 411 -12.43 -1.80 7.07
C LEU A 411 -13.32 -3.05 6.93
N LEU A 412 -13.27 -3.95 7.91
CA LEU A 412 -14.14 -5.12 7.98
C LEU A 412 -15.63 -4.75 8.04
N LEU A 413 -15.99 -3.77 8.88
CA LEU A 413 -17.38 -3.31 8.97
C LEU A 413 -17.81 -2.59 7.69
N GLU A 414 -16.98 -1.72 7.11
CA GLU A 414 -17.30 -1.00 5.87
C GLU A 414 -17.44 -1.95 4.67
N ALA A 415 -16.55 -2.93 4.55
CA ALA A 415 -16.64 -3.96 3.53
C ALA A 415 -17.96 -4.73 3.65
N TYR A 416 -18.38 -5.05 4.88
CA TYR A 416 -19.63 -5.75 5.11
C TYR A 416 -20.86 -4.87 4.87
N ARG A 417 -20.83 -3.62 5.35
CA ARG A 417 -21.90 -2.65 5.13
C ARG A 417 -22.16 -2.41 3.65
N SER A 418 -21.10 -2.22 2.87
CA SER A 418 -21.20 -1.95 1.42
C SER A 418 -21.67 -3.17 0.63
N PHE A 419 -21.28 -4.37 1.08
CA PHE A 419 -21.81 -5.61 0.52
C PHE A 419 -23.32 -5.75 0.78
N ILE A 420 -23.77 -5.45 2.01
CA ILE A 420 -25.18 -5.56 2.38
C ILE A 420 -26.03 -4.54 1.65
N TRP A 421 -25.62 -3.27 1.68
CA TRP A 421 -26.44 -2.14 1.27
C TRP A 421 -26.06 -1.62 -0.12
N ASN A 422 -25.89 -2.51 -1.09
CA ASN A 422 -25.59 -2.08 -2.45
C ASN A 422 -26.83 -1.46 -3.12
N THR A 423 -26.67 -0.32 -3.81
CA THR A 423 -27.75 0.37 -4.55
C THR A 423 -29.02 0.70 -3.75
N ASN A 424 -28.90 0.97 -2.43
CA ASN A 424 -30.03 1.18 -1.50
C ASN A 424 -30.91 -0.06 -1.22
N ALA A 425 -30.55 -1.23 -1.73
CA ALA A 425 -31.28 -2.47 -1.48
C ALA A 425 -30.43 -3.42 -0.63
N ALA A 426 -31.06 -4.04 0.38
CA ALA A 426 -30.42 -5.10 1.13
C ALA A 426 -30.19 -6.32 0.23
N THR A 427 -28.94 -6.76 0.11
CA THR A 427 -28.63 -8.06 -0.49
C THR A 427 -29.25 -9.18 0.35
N LYS A 428 -29.75 -10.21 -0.33
CA LYS A 428 -30.21 -11.46 0.31
C LYS A 428 -29.09 -12.51 0.40
N ILE A 429 -27.92 -12.17 -0.12
CA ILE A 429 -26.79 -13.08 -0.21
C ILE A 429 -26.13 -13.19 1.15
N ASN A 430 -25.99 -14.42 1.65
CA ASN A 430 -25.25 -14.71 2.86
C ASN A 430 -23.87 -15.26 2.49
N CYS A 431 -22.79 -14.53 2.81
CA CYS A 431 -21.44 -14.92 2.41
C CYS A 431 -20.98 -16.23 3.08
N ARG A 432 -21.37 -16.49 4.33
CA ARG A 432 -21.08 -17.76 5.02
C ARG A 432 -21.71 -18.95 4.27
N LEU A 433 -22.96 -18.81 3.81
CA LEU A 433 -23.60 -19.86 3.01
C LEU A 433 -22.90 -20.09 1.66
N GLN A 434 -22.38 -19.04 1.01
CA GLN A 434 -21.58 -19.20 -0.20
C GLN A 434 -20.29 -19.98 0.07
N ALA A 435 -19.58 -19.63 1.15
CA ALA A 435 -18.34 -20.32 1.52
C ALA A 435 -18.58 -21.78 1.93
N LEU A 436 -19.69 -22.09 2.61
CA LEU A 436 -20.09 -23.47 2.93
C LEU A 436 -20.42 -24.30 1.67
N ARG A 437 -21.11 -23.71 0.69
CA ARG A 437 -21.37 -24.37 -0.60
C ARG A 437 -20.07 -24.67 -1.33
N PHE A 438 -19.18 -23.67 -1.39
CA PHE A 438 -17.85 -23.84 -1.98
C PHE A 438 -17.04 -24.95 -1.30
N ALA A 439 -17.01 -24.99 0.03
CA ALA A 439 -16.35 -26.06 0.78
C ALA A 439 -16.94 -27.45 0.46
N LYS A 440 -18.27 -27.54 0.35
CA LYS A 440 -18.95 -28.79 -0.01
C LYS A 440 -18.57 -29.25 -1.42
N ASP A 441 -18.61 -28.34 -2.39
CA ASP A 441 -18.26 -28.64 -3.78
C ASP A 441 -16.78 -29.11 -3.86
N MET A 442 -15.88 -28.43 -3.15
CA MET A 442 -14.47 -28.83 -3.07
C MET A 442 -14.30 -30.20 -2.42
N LYS A 443 -15.02 -30.48 -1.34
CA LYS A 443 -14.99 -31.78 -0.66
C LYS A 443 -15.42 -32.91 -1.60
N GLU A 444 -16.49 -32.71 -2.38
CA GLU A 444 -16.93 -33.69 -3.37
C GLU A 444 -15.85 -33.94 -4.44
N MET A 445 -15.08 -32.93 -4.84
CA MET A 445 -13.94 -33.09 -5.75
C MET A 445 -12.80 -33.88 -5.12
N VAL A 446 -12.39 -33.55 -3.89
CA VAL A 446 -11.34 -34.26 -3.14
C VAL A 446 -11.73 -35.73 -2.95
N GLN A 447 -12.98 -36.01 -2.59
CA GLN A 447 -13.49 -37.38 -2.41
C GLN A 447 -13.50 -38.18 -3.71
N LYS A 448 -13.77 -37.55 -4.87
CA LYS A 448 -13.66 -38.21 -6.18
C LYS A 448 -12.22 -38.54 -6.56
N ALA A 449 -11.26 -37.71 -6.14
CA ALA A 449 -9.84 -37.91 -6.39
C ALA A 449 -9.20 -39.00 -5.50
N LEU A 450 -9.73 -39.19 -4.28
CA LEU A 450 -9.15 -40.11 -3.29
C LEU A 450 -8.94 -41.57 -3.76
N PRO A 451 -9.86 -42.21 -4.50
CA PRO A 451 -9.67 -43.57 -5.02
C PRO A 451 -8.64 -43.65 -6.16
N GLN A 452 -8.35 -42.54 -6.83
CA GLN A 452 -7.48 -42.50 -8.01
C GLN A 452 -6.00 -42.45 -7.63
N SER A 453 -5.68 -41.99 -6.42
CA SER A 453 -4.30 -41.89 -5.94
C SER A 453 -3.75 -43.25 -5.53
N GLY A 454 -2.86 -43.81 -6.36
CA GLY A 454 -2.03 -44.96 -5.99
C GLY A 454 -0.90 -44.61 -5.01
N ASP A 455 -0.55 -43.32 -4.88
CA ASP A 455 0.49 -42.83 -3.98
C ASP A 455 -0.03 -42.68 -2.54
N PRO A 456 0.55 -43.37 -1.53
CA PRO A 456 0.14 -43.28 -0.13
C PRO A 456 0.29 -41.88 0.47
N MET A 457 1.31 -41.11 0.06
CA MET A 457 1.56 -39.77 0.58
C MET A 457 0.51 -38.80 0.09
N VAL A 458 0.20 -38.83 -1.21
CA VAL A 458 -0.87 -38.00 -1.79
C VAL A 458 -2.22 -38.38 -1.21
N ARG A 459 -2.49 -39.68 -1.04
CA ARG A 459 -3.71 -40.14 -0.39
C ARG A 459 -3.84 -39.58 1.03
N LYS A 460 -2.77 -39.59 1.83
CA LYS A 460 -2.77 -39.01 3.17
C LYS A 460 -3.13 -37.52 3.13
N ILE A 461 -2.59 -36.76 2.17
CA ILE A 461 -2.87 -35.32 2.02
C ILE A 461 -4.34 -35.08 1.66
N LEU A 462 -4.90 -35.85 0.71
CA LEU A 462 -6.32 -35.75 0.35
C LEU A 462 -7.25 -36.12 1.52
N VAL A 463 -6.85 -37.07 2.38
CA VAL A 463 -7.61 -37.38 3.61
C VAL A 463 -7.58 -36.21 4.59
N VAL A 464 -6.42 -35.58 4.76
CA VAL A 464 -6.29 -34.39 5.62
C VAL A 464 -7.15 -33.23 5.08
N ASP A 465 -7.11 -32.97 3.77
CA ASP A 465 -7.92 -31.93 3.14
C ASP A 465 -9.43 -32.21 3.30
N ALA A 466 -9.85 -33.47 3.10
CA ALA A 466 -11.25 -33.86 3.33
C ALA A 466 -11.68 -33.70 4.80
N SER A 467 -10.81 -34.03 5.76
CA SER A 467 -11.08 -33.83 7.20
C SER A 467 -11.23 -32.35 7.55
N TYR A 468 -10.33 -31.51 7.03
CA TYR A 468 -10.40 -30.06 7.20
C TYR A 468 -11.72 -29.47 6.67
N LEU A 469 -12.15 -29.92 5.49
CA LEU A 469 -13.43 -29.52 4.91
C LEU A 469 -14.63 -30.02 5.75
N ASP A 470 -14.54 -31.22 6.31
CA ASP A 470 -15.55 -31.75 7.23
C ASP A 470 -15.69 -30.89 8.49
N GLU A 471 -14.57 -30.50 9.09
CA GLU A 471 -14.55 -29.62 10.27
C GLU A 471 -15.13 -28.24 9.94
N TYR A 472 -14.76 -27.65 8.79
CA TYR A 472 -15.30 -26.37 8.36
C TYR A 472 -16.82 -26.40 8.12
N LEU A 473 -17.32 -27.49 7.54
CA LEU A 473 -18.75 -27.72 7.28
C LEU A 473 -19.53 -28.01 8.57
N ALA A 474 -18.89 -28.61 9.58
CA ALA A 474 -19.49 -28.88 10.88
C ALA A 474 -19.57 -27.63 11.78
N GLU A 475 -18.77 -26.60 11.50
CA GLU A 475 -18.76 -25.36 12.28
C GLU A 475 -20.05 -24.53 12.06
N ASN A 476 -20.96 -24.62 13.04
CA ASN A 476 -22.25 -23.95 13.04
C ASN A 476 -22.15 -22.50 13.54
N ARG A 477 -21.34 -21.68 12.86
CA ARG A 477 -21.17 -20.25 13.14
C ARG A 477 -21.76 -19.39 12.05
N PHE A 478 -22.67 -18.52 12.47
CA PHE A 478 -23.36 -17.51 11.66
C PHE A 478 -23.42 -16.18 12.41
N ASP A 479 -22.32 -15.82 13.07
CA ASP A 479 -22.12 -14.49 13.64
C ASP A 479 -21.71 -13.48 12.55
N LEU A 480 -21.63 -12.18 12.89
CA LEU A 480 -21.29 -11.13 11.93
C LEU A 480 -19.91 -11.33 11.29
N TYR A 481 -18.93 -11.84 12.06
CA TYR A 481 -17.58 -12.04 11.54
C TYR A 481 -17.57 -13.11 10.43
N TYR A 482 -18.15 -14.29 10.68
CA TYR A 482 -18.22 -15.38 9.68
C TYR A 482 -19.08 -15.04 8.46
N GLN A 483 -20.07 -14.17 8.62
CA GLN A 483 -20.94 -13.74 7.52
C GLN A 483 -20.38 -12.55 6.73
N SER A 484 -19.31 -11.90 7.19
CA SER A 484 -18.70 -10.79 6.47
C SER A 484 -18.11 -11.25 5.13
N PRO A 485 -18.16 -10.41 4.08
CA PRO A 485 -17.61 -10.76 2.78
C PRO A 485 -16.10 -11.00 2.83
N TRP A 486 -15.38 -10.23 3.66
CA TRP A 486 -13.94 -10.39 3.83
C TRP A 486 -13.61 -11.76 4.44
N THR A 487 -14.17 -12.10 5.60
CA THR A 487 -13.87 -13.37 6.27
C THR A 487 -14.34 -14.57 5.46
N ALA A 488 -15.56 -14.55 4.93
CA ALA A 488 -16.09 -15.69 4.17
C ALA A 488 -15.35 -15.91 2.85
N GLY A 489 -15.04 -14.83 2.11
CA GLY A 489 -14.23 -14.92 0.90
C GLY A 489 -12.80 -15.38 1.20
N PHE A 490 -12.27 -14.95 2.34
CA PHE A 490 -10.96 -15.38 2.79
C PHE A 490 -10.92 -16.89 3.13
N HIS A 491 -11.91 -17.43 3.83
CA HIS A 491 -12.01 -18.89 4.03
C HIS A 491 -12.09 -19.65 2.70
N MET A 492 -12.76 -19.10 1.68
CA MET A 492 -12.77 -19.71 0.34
C MET A 492 -11.36 -19.71 -0.29
N CYS A 493 -10.57 -18.65 -0.09
CA CYS A 493 -9.17 -18.61 -0.52
C CYS A 493 -8.32 -19.67 0.20
N GLU A 494 -8.51 -19.88 1.50
CA GLU A 494 -7.79 -20.91 2.27
C GLU A 494 -8.14 -22.31 1.78
N ILE A 495 -9.43 -22.61 1.63
CA ILE A 495 -9.90 -23.89 1.06
C ILE A 495 -9.28 -24.11 -0.32
N LEU A 496 -9.30 -23.07 -1.18
CA LEU A 496 -8.72 -23.16 -2.51
C LEU A 496 -7.20 -23.40 -2.45
N HIS A 497 -6.48 -22.74 -1.54
CA HIS A 497 -5.04 -22.91 -1.37
C HIS A 497 -4.67 -24.35 -0.99
N TYR A 498 -5.33 -24.92 0.03
CA TYR A 498 -5.07 -26.29 0.46
C TYR A 498 -5.41 -27.31 -0.63
N SER A 499 -6.56 -27.14 -1.29
CA SER A 499 -6.97 -28.05 -2.35
C SER A 499 -6.11 -27.91 -3.62
N ILE A 500 -5.56 -26.73 -3.91
CA ILE A 500 -4.56 -26.56 -4.97
C ILE A 500 -3.26 -27.30 -4.63
N ASP A 501 -2.75 -27.20 -3.40
CA ASP A 501 -1.54 -27.95 -3.00
C ASP A 501 -1.78 -29.46 -3.10
N ALA A 502 -2.91 -29.94 -2.58
CA ALA A 502 -3.29 -31.36 -2.69
C ALA A 502 -3.45 -31.79 -4.14
N GLY A 503 -4.11 -30.98 -4.96
CA GLY A 503 -4.31 -31.19 -6.40
C GLY A 503 -2.99 -31.23 -7.17
N LEU A 504 -2.05 -30.31 -6.90
CA LEU A 504 -0.72 -30.29 -7.50
C LEU A 504 0.09 -31.53 -7.15
N ARG A 505 0.00 -32.02 -5.92
CA ARG A 505 0.67 -33.26 -5.51
C ARG A 505 0.06 -34.48 -6.17
N LEU A 506 -1.26 -34.54 -6.28
CA LEU A 506 -1.94 -35.58 -7.04
C LEU A 506 -1.55 -35.55 -8.52
N PHE A 507 -1.52 -34.37 -9.11
CA PHE A 507 -1.11 -34.14 -10.49
C PHE A 507 0.34 -34.57 -10.76
N ASN A 508 1.23 -34.32 -9.79
CA ASN A 508 2.63 -34.75 -9.84
C ASN A 508 2.83 -36.21 -9.44
N SER A 509 1.84 -36.86 -8.84
CA SER A 509 1.93 -38.27 -8.46
C SER A 509 2.09 -39.14 -9.71
N GLY A 510 3.24 -39.81 -9.81
CA GLY A 510 3.62 -40.57 -11.00
C GLY A 510 4.07 -39.73 -12.21
N GLY A 511 4.20 -38.40 -12.08
CA GLY A 511 4.77 -37.52 -13.10
C GLY A 511 4.01 -37.48 -14.44
N ARG A 512 2.80 -38.03 -14.50
CA ARG A 512 2.07 -38.25 -15.76
C ARG A 512 1.72 -36.95 -16.46
N VAL A 513 1.14 -36.00 -15.75
CA VAL A 513 0.69 -34.77 -16.41
C VAL A 513 1.86 -33.85 -16.74
N GLY A 514 2.88 -33.79 -15.88
CA GLY A 514 4.15 -33.18 -16.23
C GLY A 514 4.74 -33.79 -17.50
N ALA A 515 4.74 -35.12 -17.65
CA ALA A 515 5.18 -35.78 -18.88
C ALA A 515 4.34 -35.38 -20.10
N VAL A 516 3.01 -35.38 -19.98
CA VAL A 516 2.10 -34.96 -21.07
C VAL A 516 2.40 -33.53 -21.49
N LEU A 517 2.54 -32.58 -20.56
CA LEU A 517 2.80 -31.17 -20.87
C LEU A 517 4.21 -30.95 -21.43
N HIS A 518 5.23 -31.66 -20.92
CA HIS A 518 6.59 -31.61 -21.49
C HIS A 518 6.63 -32.17 -22.91
N ILE A 519 5.94 -33.29 -23.17
CA ILE A 519 5.84 -33.89 -24.51
C ILE A 519 5.04 -32.98 -25.44
N TYR A 520 3.90 -32.46 -25.00
CA TYR A 520 3.09 -31.52 -25.77
C TYR A 520 3.91 -30.29 -26.18
N ASN A 521 4.59 -29.63 -25.23
CA ASN A 521 5.45 -28.50 -25.53
C ASN A 521 6.57 -28.88 -26.50
N ALA A 522 7.23 -30.04 -26.33
CA ALA A 522 8.25 -30.50 -27.27
C ALA A 522 7.70 -30.68 -28.69
N LEU A 523 6.56 -31.37 -28.85
CA LEU A 523 5.91 -31.57 -30.14
C LEU A 523 5.47 -30.24 -30.77
N ARG A 524 5.00 -29.29 -29.96
CA ARG A 524 4.59 -27.96 -30.42
C ARG A 524 5.78 -27.13 -30.90
N GLN A 525 6.89 -27.12 -30.17
CA GLN A 525 8.12 -26.39 -30.54
C GLN A 525 8.78 -26.97 -31.79
N LEU A 526 8.69 -28.29 -31.97
CA LEU A 526 9.16 -29.01 -33.15
C LEU A 526 8.18 -28.96 -34.33
N LYS A 527 7.03 -28.28 -34.17
CA LYS A 527 5.97 -28.12 -35.19
C LYS A 527 5.38 -29.45 -35.69
N PHE A 528 5.40 -30.50 -34.86
CA PHE A 528 4.78 -31.78 -35.17
C PHE A 528 3.27 -31.78 -34.94
N ILE A 529 2.76 -30.90 -34.09
CA ILE A 529 1.33 -30.76 -33.79
C ILE A 529 0.91 -29.30 -33.84
N ALA A 530 -0.37 -29.07 -34.14
CA ALA A 530 -1.00 -27.76 -33.98
C ALA A 530 -1.21 -27.43 -32.50
N ALA A 531 -1.35 -26.13 -32.21
CA ALA A 531 -1.69 -25.65 -30.87
C ALA A 531 -3.02 -26.23 -30.39
N ILE A 532 -3.02 -26.76 -29.16
CA ILE A 532 -4.21 -27.20 -28.44
C ILE A 532 -4.40 -26.18 -27.31
N PRO A 533 -5.38 -25.25 -27.42
CA PRO A 533 -5.49 -24.10 -26.51
C PRO A 533 -5.44 -24.48 -25.02
N LEU A 534 -6.17 -25.52 -24.63
CA LEU A 534 -6.18 -25.99 -23.24
C LEU A 534 -4.79 -26.42 -22.75
N LEU A 535 -3.99 -27.10 -23.58
CA LEU A 535 -2.64 -27.52 -23.19
C LEU A 535 -1.65 -26.36 -23.20
N ASP A 536 -1.83 -25.37 -24.09
CA ASP A 536 -1.07 -24.12 -24.04
C ASP A 536 -1.36 -23.35 -22.73
N ASP A 537 -2.64 -23.24 -22.36
CA ASP A 537 -3.07 -22.60 -21.11
C ASP A 537 -2.50 -23.34 -19.89
N LEU A 538 -2.55 -24.68 -19.86
CA LEU A 538 -1.97 -25.48 -18.78
C LEU A 538 -0.44 -25.35 -18.73
N CYS A 539 0.22 -25.29 -19.88
CA CYS A 539 1.66 -25.00 -19.97
C CYS A 539 2.00 -23.62 -19.39
N GLU A 540 1.14 -22.62 -19.58
CA GLU A 540 1.33 -21.28 -19.04
C GLU A 540 1.06 -21.23 -17.53
N VAL A 541 -0.07 -21.77 -17.10
CA VAL A 541 -0.51 -21.81 -15.70
C VAL A 541 0.52 -22.53 -14.83
N PHE A 542 1.05 -23.67 -15.30
CA PHE A 542 2.04 -24.46 -14.56
C PHE A 542 3.48 -24.24 -15.03
N ARG A 543 3.76 -23.10 -15.68
CA ARG A 543 5.09 -22.77 -16.19
C ARG A 543 6.15 -22.83 -15.08
N ARG A 544 5.82 -22.34 -13.89
CA ARG A 544 6.76 -22.30 -12.77
C ARG A 544 7.00 -23.69 -12.20
N GLU A 545 5.94 -24.45 -11.96
CA GLU A 545 5.95 -25.73 -11.24
C GLU A 545 6.47 -26.88 -12.12
N ILE A 546 6.07 -26.93 -13.40
CA ILE A 546 6.40 -28.02 -14.31
C ILE A 546 7.65 -27.71 -15.14
N PHE A 547 7.80 -26.45 -15.55
CA PHE A 547 8.85 -26.02 -16.47
C PHE A 547 9.95 -25.16 -15.82
N LEU A 548 9.92 -25.04 -14.49
CA LEU A 548 10.93 -24.30 -13.70
C LEU A 548 11.04 -22.83 -14.14
N GLY A 549 9.93 -22.23 -14.55
CA GLY A 549 9.81 -20.81 -14.90
C GLY A 549 9.95 -20.49 -16.39
N SER A 550 10.31 -21.45 -17.24
CA SER A 550 10.48 -21.21 -18.69
C SER A 550 10.11 -22.41 -19.54
N LEU A 551 9.30 -22.21 -20.58
CA LEU A 551 8.97 -23.26 -21.53
C LEU A 551 10.21 -23.64 -22.36
N PRO A 552 10.67 -24.90 -22.33
CA PRO A 552 11.84 -25.32 -23.09
C PRO A 552 11.58 -25.16 -24.59
N THR A 553 12.52 -24.57 -25.31
CA THR A 553 12.54 -24.54 -26.79
C THR A 553 13.49 -25.58 -27.36
N GLU A 554 14.39 -26.10 -26.52
CA GLU A 554 15.38 -27.13 -26.81
C GLU A 554 15.67 -27.94 -25.53
N ASN A 555 16.52 -28.97 -25.61
CA ASN A 555 16.95 -29.76 -24.44
C ASN A 555 15.80 -30.31 -23.59
N PHE A 556 14.66 -30.64 -24.22
CA PHE A 556 13.40 -31.04 -23.56
C PHE A 556 13.60 -32.11 -22.48
N SER A 557 14.48 -33.07 -22.71
CA SER A 557 14.81 -34.09 -21.71
C SER A 557 15.41 -33.57 -20.42
N SER A 558 16.34 -32.63 -20.54
CA SER A 558 17.06 -32.10 -19.40
C SER A 558 16.06 -31.40 -18.50
N HIS A 559 15.16 -30.62 -19.09
CA HIS A 559 14.05 -29.99 -18.38
C HIS A 559 13.10 -31.01 -17.75
N PHE A 560 12.68 -32.04 -18.50
CA PHE A 560 11.80 -33.09 -17.95
C PHE A 560 12.46 -33.87 -16.80
N ARG A 561 13.74 -34.23 -16.92
CA ARG A 561 14.49 -34.90 -15.84
C ARG A 561 14.63 -34.01 -14.61
N ARG A 562 14.88 -32.71 -14.79
CA ARG A 562 14.94 -31.75 -13.67
C ARG A 562 13.58 -31.60 -12.99
N PHE A 563 12.49 -31.60 -13.76
CA PHE A 563 11.12 -31.63 -13.23
C PHE A 563 10.88 -32.86 -12.34
N LEU A 564 11.36 -34.04 -12.75
CA LEU A 564 11.28 -35.26 -11.94
C LEU A 564 12.23 -35.29 -10.73
N GLY A 565 12.94 -34.20 -10.42
CA GLY A 565 13.92 -34.13 -9.33
C GLY A 565 15.29 -34.72 -9.66
N GLY A 566 15.56 -35.04 -10.93
CA GLY A 566 16.87 -35.49 -11.39
C GLY A 566 17.92 -34.39 -11.32
N THR A 567 19.10 -34.71 -10.78
CA THR A 567 20.27 -33.81 -10.86
C THR A 567 20.79 -33.74 -12.29
N VAL A 568 21.38 -32.59 -12.67
CA VAL A 568 21.98 -32.41 -14.01
C VAL A 568 23.20 -33.33 -14.13
N GLN A 569 23.01 -34.53 -14.66
CA GLN A 569 24.11 -35.38 -15.05
C GLN A 569 24.68 -34.88 -16.38
N SER A 570 25.97 -34.55 -16.36
CA SER A 570 26.74 -33.93 -17.45
C SER A 570 26.96 -34.82 -18.68
N GLU A 571 26.48 -36.05 -18.72
CA GLU A 571 26.70 -36.95 -19.86
C GLU A 571 25.41 -37.17 -20.65
N ALA A 572 25.47 -36.81 -21.93
CA ALA A 572 24.34 -36.78 -22.84
C ALA A 572 24.23 -38.05 -23.71
N SER A 573 22.97 -38.39 -24.03
CA SER A 573 22.53 -38.60 -25.43
C SER A 573 22.06 -39.98 -25.92
N GLN A 574 21.73 -40.96 -25.08
CA GLN A 574 21.04 -42.18 -25.59
C GLN A 574 19.77 -42.60 -24.86
N THR A 575 19.41 -41.94 -23.75
CA THR A 575 18.35 -42.45 -22.87
C THR A 575 16.94 -41.94 -23.22
N LEU A 576 16.75 -40.82 -23.94
CA LEU A 576 15.39 -40.34 -24.25
C LEU A 576 14.63 -41.18 -25.24
N THR A 577 15.25 -41.57 -26.35
CA THR A 577 14.56 -42.36 -27.37
C THR A 577 14.07 -43.66 -26.73
N LYS A 578 14.89 -44.20 -25.82
CA LYS A 578 14.58 -45.38 -25.01
C LYS A 578 13.53 -45.12 -23.91
N ILE A 579 13.56 -43.99 -23.20
CA ILE A 579 12.53 -43.63 -22.19
C ILE A 579 11.18 -43.27 -22.85
N LEU A 580 11.19 -42.57 -23.99
CA LEU A 580 9.99 -42.25 -24.76
C LEU A 580 9.36 -43.52 -25.34
N LEU A 581 10.14 -44.43 -25.93
CA LEU A 581 9.62 -45.68 -26.49
C LEU A 581 9.33 -46.79 -25.46
N ASP A 582 10.10 -46.90 -24.36
CA ASP A 582 9.97 -48.04 -23.42
C ASP A 582 9.13 -47.70 -22.18
N LEU A 583 8.95 -46.42 -21.82
CA LEU A 583 8.24 -46.01 -20.60
C LEU A 583 6.98 -45.19 -20.90
N VAL A 584 7.10 -44.20 -21.78
CA VAL A 584 5.99 -43.28 -22.07
C VAL A 584 5.00 -43.90 -23.05
N VAL A 585 5.48 -44.49 -24.14
CA VAL A 585 4.63 -45.14 -25.14
C VAL A 585 3.80 -46.27 -24.50
N PRO A 586 4.33 -47.21 -23.71
CA PRO A 586 3.51 -48.26 -23.08
C PRO A 586 2.54 -47.76 -22.01
N CYS A 587 2.87 -46.67 -21.29
CA CYS A 587 1.96 -46.05 -20.32
C CYS A 587 0.81 -45.29 -21.00
N ILE A 588 1.08 -44.65 -22.14
CA ILE A 588 0.04 -44.02 -22.98
C ILE A 588 -0.80 -45.10 -23.68
N LEU A 589 -0.17 -46.17 -24.17
CA LEU A 589 -0.83 -47.30 -24.85
C LEU A 589 -1.70 -48.19 -23.93
N ARG A 590 -1.53 -48.14 -22.60
CA ARG A 590 -2.34 -48.95 -21.67
C ARG A 590 -3.67 -48.31 -21.25
N GLU A 591 -3.82 -47.00 -21.41
CA GLU A 591 -5.02 -46.28 -20.93
C GLU A 591 -5.73 -45.47 -22.03
N VAL A 592 -5.17 -45.37 -23.23
CA VAL A 592 -5.84 -44.73 -24.39
C VAL A 592 -6.51 -45.81 -25.22
N ASP A 593 -7.84 -45.71 -25.37
CA ASP A 593 -8.65 -46.57 -26.24
C ASP A 593 -8.02 -46.63 -27.64
N ASP A 594 -7.84 -47.84 -28.18
CA ASP A 594 -7.06 -48.08 -29.41
C ASP A 594 -7.53 -47.19 -30.58
N ASP A 595 -8.82 -46.81 -30.58
CA ASP A 595 -9.44 -45.94 -31.58
C ASP A 595 -8.95 -44.48 -31.56
N VAL A 596 -8.57 -43.92 -30.40
CA VAL A 596 -8.06 -42.54 -30.28
C VAL A 596 -6.62 -42.46 -30.79
N LEU A 597 -5.84 -43.52 -30.54
CA LEU A 597 -4.47 -43.63 -31.01
C LEU A 597 -4.41 -43.86 -32.53
N ILE A 598 -5.30 -44.70 -33.07
CA ILE A 598 -5.47 -44.90 -34.52
C ILE A 598 -5.86 -43.58 -35.19
N ALA A 599 -6.74 -42.77 -34.58
CA ALA A 599 -7.12 -41.48 -35.13
C ALA A 599 -5.97 -40.45 -35.14
N LEU A 600 -5.10 -40.44 -34.12
CA LEU A 600 -3.93 -39.55 -34.05
C LEU A 600 -2.78 -40.01 -34.96
N VAL A 601 -2.52 -41.31 -35.04
CA VAL A 601 -1.46 -41.88 -35.89
C VAL A 601 -1.85 -41.84 -37.38
N LEU A 602 -3.12 -42.09 -37.73
CA LEU A 602 -3.56 -42.02 -39.13
C LEU A 602 -3.75 -40.59 -39.65
N ARG A 603 -4.09 -39.62 -38.79
CA ARG A 603 -4.09 -38.20 -39.20
C ARG A 603 -2.70 -37.60 -39.32
N GLY A 604 -1.72 -38.09 -38.55
CA GLY A 604 -0.32 -37.65 -38.67
C GLY A 604 0.43 -38.28 -39.86
N ALA A 605 0.01 -39.46 -40.34
CA ALA A 605 0.66 -40.16 -41.45
C ALA A 605 0.13 -39.76 -42.84
N THR A 606 -0.87 -38.86 -42.92
CA THR A 606 -1.45 -38.39 -44.18
C THR A 606 -1.36 -36.87 -44.38
N GLY A 607 -0.50 -36.19 -43.61
CA GLY A 607 -0.19 -34.76 -43.72
C GLY A 607 1.27 -34.51 -44.07
#